data_AF-A0AB74DYH6-F1
#
_entry.id   AF-A0AB74DYH6-F1
#
_cell.length_a   1.000
_cell.length_b   1.000
_cell.length_c   1.000
_cell.angle_alpha   90.00
_cell.angle_beta   90.00
_cell.angle_gamma   90.00
#
_symmetry.space_group_name_H-M   'P 1'
#
loop_
_entity.id
_entity.type
_entity.pdbx_description
1 polymer ?
#
loop_
_entity_poly.entity_id
_entity_poly.type
_entity_poly.pdbx_seq_one_letter_code
_entity_poly.pdbx_strand_id
1 'polypeptide(L)'
;ARRGRLEIRDIMQEEIAEPRPEVSDHAPRVEVIQIPTDKSGLLIGPGGKTINALQDEYGVNISVENDGTVYVAGVEGMSVKAAVSAIKGMTKE
;
A
#
# COMPACT_ATOMS: atom_id res chain seq x y z
N ALA A 1 -16.14 -6.77 38.32
CA ALA A 1 -16.12 -6.25 36.93
C ALA A 1 -14.95 -5.28 36.66
N ARG A 2 -14.90 -4.09 37.30
CA ARG A 2 -13.88 -3.06 36.97
C ARG A 2 -12.43 -3.42 37.30
N ARG A 3 -12.20 -4.10 38.43
CA ARG A 3 -10.86 -4.45 38.93
C ARG A 3 -10.12 -5.43 38.00
N GLY A 4 -10.74 -6.56 37.66
CA GLY A 4 -10.14 -7.55 36.77
C GLY A 4 -9.83 -7.01 35.36
N ARG A 5 -10.63 -6.06 34.85
CA ARG A 5 -10.32 -5.39 33.58
C ARG A 5 -9.05 -4.55 33.66
N LEU A 6 -8.82 -3.85 34.77
CA LEU A 6 -7.61 -3.03 34.97
C LEU A 6 -6.39 -3.94 35.06
N GLU A 7 -6.49 -5.02 35.83
CA GLU A 7 -5.44 -6.03 35.99
C GLU A 7 -5.03 -6.65 34.65
N ILE A 8 -6.00 -7.01 33.80
CA ILE A 8 -5.74 -7.51 32.43
C ILE A 8 -5.09 -6.43 31.56
N ARG A 9 -5.57 -5.18 31.65
CA ARG A 9 -5.02 -4.08 30.86
C ARG A 9 -3.57 -3.76 31.24
N ASP A 10 -3.25 -3.80 32.53
CA ASP A 10 -1.91 -3.49 33.01
C ASP A 10 -0.92 -4.57 32.54
N ILE A 11 -1.30 -5.85 32.56
CA ILE A 11 -0.51 -6.95 31.96
C ILE A 11 -0.35 -6.76 30.43
N MET A 12 -1.38 -6.32 29.72
CA MET A 12 -1.28 -6.03 28.28
C MET A 12 -0.34 -4.85 27.99
N GLN A 13 -0.31 -3.83 28.86
CA GLN A 13 0.57 -2.67 28.73
C GLN A 13 2.03 -2.98 29.03
N GLU A 14 2.32 -3.94 29.92
CA GLU A 14 3.69 -4.43 30.17
C GLU A 14 4.31 -5.08 28.92
N GLU A 15 3.52 -5.81 28.14
CA GLU A 15 3.99 -6.48 26.92
C GLU A 15 4.02 -5.55 25.69
N ILE A 16 2.99 -4.71 25.50
CA ILE A 16 2.91 -3.77 24.37
C ILE A 16 2.24 -2.45 24.79
N ALA A 17 3.07 -1.51 25.22
CA ALA A 17 2.61 -0.19 25.65
C ALA A 17 2.05 0.67 24.50
N GLU A 18 2.64 0.56 23.31
CA GLU A 18 2.30 1.38 22.15
C GLU A 18 2.26 0.56 20.85
N PRO A 19 1.46 0.99 19.85
CA PRO A 19 1.50 0.41 18.51
C PRO A 19 2.92 0.50 17.92
N ARG A 20 3.31 -0.53 17.16
CA ARG A 20 4.58 -0.48 16.43
C ARG A 20 4.58 0.72 15.46
N PRO A 21 5.68 1.48 15.37
CA PRO A 21 5.75 2.66 14.51
C PRO A 21 5.69 2.29 13.02
N GLU A 22 6.11 1.08 12.69
CA GLU A 22 6.13 0.56 11.33
C GLU A 22 5.39 -0.78 11.25
N VAL A 23 4.64 -0.92 10.17
CA VAL A 23 3.90 -2.14 9.84
C VAL A 23 4.91 -3.21 9.43
N SER A 24 4.66 -4.49 9.74
CA SER A 24 5.53 -5.59 9.33
C SER A 24 5.83 -5.54 7.82
N ASP A 25 7.03 -5.93 7.41
CA ASP A 25 7.41 -6.02 5.99
C ASP A 25 6.64 -7.12 5.24
N HIS A 26 6.14 -8.11 5.97
CA HIS A 26 5.30 -9.20 5.45
C HIS A 26 3.79 -8.92 5.60
N ALA A 27 3.43 -7.78 6.18
CA ALA A 27 2.03 -7.40 6.28
C ALA A 27 1.62 -6.64 5.01
N PRO A 28 0.37 -6.82 4.56
CA PRO A 28 -0.12 -6.13 3.39
C PRO A 28 -0.06 -4.63 3.62
N ARG A 29 0.57 -3.91 2.68
CA ARG A 29 0.67 -2.46 2.69
C ARG A 29 -0.12 -1.89 1.54
N VAL A 30 -0.77 -0.75 1.81
CA VAL A 30 -1.39 0.08 0.79
C VAL A 30 -0.63 1.39 0.76
N GLU A 31 0.03 1.68 -0.35
CA GLU A 31 0.61 2.99 -0.60
C GLU A 31 -0.28 3.77 -1.56
N VAL A 32 -0.46 5.05 -1.26
CA VAL A 32 -1.20 5.98 -2.10
C VAL A 32 -0.22 6.95 -2.72
N ILE A 33 -0.23 7.03 -4.04
CA ILE A 33 0.58 7.98 -4.78
C ILE A 33 -0.32 8.83 -5.67
N GLN A 34 0.02 10.10 -5.79
CA GLN A 34 -0.69 11.02 -6.67
C GLN A 34 0.15 11.26 -7.92
N ILE A 35 -0.46 11.05 -9.09
CA ILE A 35 0.15 11.30 -10.40
C ILE A 35 -0.69 12.32 -11.17
N PRO A 36 -0.10 13.03 -12.15
CA PRO A 36 -0.86 13.90 -13.04
C PRO A 36 -1.94 13.12 -13.79
N THR A 37 -3.15 13.67 -13.85
CA THR A 37 -4.31 13.07 -14.56
C THR A 37 -4.03 12.81 -16.03
N ASP A 38 -3.16 13.59 -16.66
CA ASP A 38 -2.75 13.40 -18.06
C ASP A 38 -1.95 12.10 -18.28
N LYS A 39 -1.33 11.56 -17.23
CA LYS A 39 -0.48 10.36 -17.27
C LYS A 39 -1.19 9.10 -16.76
N SER A 40 -2.35 9.23 -16.11
CA SER A 40 -3.12 8.07 -15.64
C SER A 40 -3.58 7.19 -16.81
N GLY A 41 -3.94 7.80 -17.95
CA GLY A 41 -4.31 7.07 -19.16
C GLY A 41 -3.15 6.26 -19.77
N LEU A 42 -1.93 6.80 -19.72
CA LEU A 42 -0.72 6.09 -20.17
C LEU A 42 -0.40 4.89 -19.27
N LEU A 43 -0.59 5.06 -17.95
CA LEU A 43 -0.33 4.04 -16.95
C LEU A 43 -1.31 2.86 -17.04
N ILE A 44 -2.59 3.12 -17.32
CA ILE A 44 -3.59 2.07 -17.58
C ILE A 44 -3.25 1.33 -18.89
N GLY A 45 -2.85 2.09 -19.92
CA GLY A 45 -2.58 1.57 -21.26
C GLY A 45 -3.86 1.13 -22.00
N PRO A 46 -3.76 0.76 -23.28
CA PRO A 46 -4.92 0.37 -24.09
C PRO A 46 -5.60 -0.88 -23.51
N GLY A 47 -6.81 -0.70 -22.98
CA GLY A 47 -7.62 -1.77 -22.41
C GLY A 47 -7.12 -2.32 -21.06
N GLY A 48 -6.33 -1.55 -20.30
CA GLY A 48 -5.83 -1.98 -18.98
C GLY A 48 -4.70 -3.01 -19.05
N LYS A 49 -4.09 -3.23 -20.21
CA LYS A 49 -3.00 -4.22 -20.35
C LYS A 49 -1.77 -3.85 -19.54
N THR A 50 -1.41 -2.58 -19.48
CA THR A 50 -0.21 -2.11 -18.77
C THR A 50 -0.38 -2.29 -17.27
N ILE A 51 -1.54 -1.89 -16.73
CA ILE A 51 -1.81 -2.05 -15.29
C ILE A 51 -1.93 -3.51 -14.88
N ASN A 52 -2.51 -4.38 -15.72
CA ASN A 52 -2.56 -5.82 -15.45
C ASN A 52 -1.16 -6.45 -15.49
N ALA A 53 -0.33 -6.08 -16.46
CA ALA A 53 1.06 -6.57 -16.53
C ALA A 53 1.88 -6.17 -15.30
N LEU A 54 1.75 -4.93 -14.83
CA LEU A 54 2.42 -4.46 -13.61
C LEU A 54 1.91 -5.19 -12.36
N GLN A 55 0.61 -5.44 -12.26
CA GLN A 55 0.04 -6.20 -11.16
C GLN A 55 0.55 -7.65 -11.13
N ASP A 56 0.66 -8.29 -12.29
CA ASP A 56 1.17 -9.65 -12.42
C ASP A 56 2.69 -9.73 -12.15
N GLU A 57 3.47 -8.75 -12.62
CA GLU A 57 4.92 -8.72 -12.46
C GLU A 57 5.35 -8.53 -11.00
N TYR A 58 4.68 -7.64 -10.28
CA TYR A 58 5.00 -7.32 -8.89
C TYR A 58 4.11 -8.04 -7.87
N GLY A 59 3.08 -8.76 -8.30
CA GLY A 59 2.13 -9.44 -7.40
C GLY A 59 1.39 -8.47 -6.49
N VAL A 60 1.09 -7.26 -6.99
CA VAL A 60 0.37 -6.21 -6.26
C VAL A 60 -0.95 -5.91 -6.97
N ASN A 61 -1.89 -5.31 -6.26
CA ASN A 61 -3.12 -4.76 -6.82
C ASN A 61 -2.97 -3.24 -6.98
N ILE A 62 -3.19 -2.75 -8.19
CA ILE A 62 -3.05 -1.32 -8.53
C ILE A 62 -4.42 -0.82 -8.96
N SER A 63 -4.98 0.12 -8.21
CA SER A 63 -6.23 0.80 -8.53
C SER A 63 -5.95 2.27 -8.83
N VAL A 64 -6.48 2.78 -9.94
CA VAL A 64 -6.30 4.16 -10.37
C VAL A 64 -7.65 4.85 -10.36
N GLU A 65 -7.76 5.94 -9.64
CA GLU A 65 -8.92 6.81 -9.60
C GLU A 65 -8.86 7.90 -10.67
N ASN A 66 -10.03 8.44 -11.03
CA ASN A 66 -10.18 9.45 -12.08
C ASN A 66 -9.55 10.81 -11.73
N ASP A 67 -9.15 11.01 -10.48
CA ASP A 67 -8.50 12.21 -9.96
C ASP A 67 -6.96 12.12 -10.02
N GLY A 68 -6.41 11.02 -10.53
CA GLY A 68 -4.96 10.76 -10.57
C GLY A 68 -4.40 10.13 -9.29
N THR A 69 -5.26 9.72 -8.37
CA THR A 69 -4.85 8.95 -7.18
C THR A 69 -4.66 7.49 -7.56
N VAL A 70 -3.48 6.94 -7.28
CA VAL A 70 -3.15 5.53 -7.51
C VAL A 70 -2.94 4.85 -6.17
N TYR A 71 -3.70 3.78 -5.94
CA TYR A 71 -3.61 2.90 -4.80
C TYR A 71 -2.82 1.66 -5.20
N VAL A 72 -1.72 1.41 -4.51
CA VAL A 72 -0.91 0.20 -4.69
C VAL A 72 -1.02 -0.62 -3.42
N ALA A 73 -1.77 -1.72 -3.48
CA ALA A 73 -1.96 -2.65 -2.39
C ALA A 73 -1.20 -3.94 -2.67
N GLY A 74 -0.32 -4.38 -1.77
CA GLY A 74 0.42 -5.62 -1.96
C GLY A 74 0.60 -6.36 -0.65
N VAL A 75 0.79 -7.68 -0.73
CA VAL A 75 0.96 -8.57 0.44
C VAL A 75 2.34 -8.35 1.09
N GLU A 76 3.35 -8.03 0.27
CA GLU A 76 4.71 -7.75 0.71
C GLU A 76 5.08 -6.27 0.54
N GLY A 77 5.63 -5.65 1.59
CA GLY A 77 6.04 -4.25 1.55
C GLY A 77 7.15 -3.95 0.52
N MET A 78 7.98 -4.95 0.19
CA MET A 78 9.03 -4.82 -0.83
C MET A 78 8.43 -4.71 -2.24
N SER A 79 7.46 -5.56 -2.56
CA SER A 79 6.76 -5.59 -3.85
C SER A 79 5.97 -4.31 -4.09
N VAL A 80 5.32 -3.78 -3.05
CA VAL A 80 4.64 -2.48 -3.10
C VAL A 80 5.63 -1.36 -3.43
N LYS A 81 6.79 -1.31 -2.75
CA LYS A 81 7.82 -0.30 -3.03
C LYS A 81 8.37 -0.40 -4.45
N ALA A 82 8.60 -1.63 -4.95
CA ALA A 82 9.06 -1.86 -6.31
C ALA A 82 8.04 -1.37 -7.35
N ALA A 83 6.76 -1.72 -7.19
CA ALA A 83 5.67 -1.27 -8.05
C ALA A 83 5.52 0.25 -8.02
N VAL A 84 5.56 0.87 -6.82
CA VAL A 84 5.53 2.34 -6.67
C VAL A 84 6.71 3.00 -7.38
N SER A 85 7.91 2.41 -7.31
CA SER A 85 9.08 2.92 -8.02
C SER A 85 8.95 2.81 -9.53
N ALA A 86 8.40 1.71 -10.04
CA ALA A 86 8.12 1.52 -11.47
C ALA A 86 7.11 2.55 -11.97
N ILE A 87 6.00 2.76 -11.24
CA ILE A 87 4.98 3.76 -11.57
C ILE A 87 5.57 5.18 -11.55
N LYS A 88 6.38 5.51 -10.54
CA LYS A 88 7.10 6.80 -10.48
C LYS A 88 8.09 6.97 -11.63
N GLY A 89 8.74 5.89 -12.08
CA GLY A 89 9.64 5.92 -13.24
C GLY A 89 8.91 6.20 -14.55
N MET A 90 7.73 5.60 -14.75
CA MET A 90 6.89 5.83 -15.93
C MET A 90 6.24 7.23 -15.95
N THR A 91 6.10 7.87 -14.79
CA THR A 91 5.44 9.16 -14.65
C THR A 91 6.40 10.33 -14.42
N LYS A 92 7.67 10.08 -14.07
CA LYS A 92 8.76 11.07 -14.07
C LYS A 92 9.25 11.31 -15.50
N GLU A 93 8.56 12.20 -16.19
CA GLU A 93 9.00 13.03 -17.34
C GLU A 93 7.83 13.91 -17.74
#